data_AF-K3YJQ4-F1
#
_entry.id   AF-K3YJQ4-F1
#
_cell.length_a   1.000
_cell.length_b   1.000
_cell.length_c   1.000
_cell.angle_alpha   90.00
_cell.angle_beta   90.00
_cell.angle_gamma   90.00
#
_symmetry.space_group_name_H-M   'P 1'
#
loop_
_entity.id
_entity.type
_entity.pdbx_description
1 polymer ?
#
loop_
_entity_poly.entity_id
_entity_poly.type
_entity_poly.pdbx_seq_one_letter_code
_entity_poly.pdbx_strand_id
1 'polypeptide(L)'
;MPKICAKVAAGHRGSQEEGAAGRGAVSARLPVPDHIPRPPYVGADAIPDVCPDRQVHDGESIMLMLDACELAARVLQYAGTLVKPAVTTDEIDRAVHQMIIDAGAYPSPLGYGGFPKSVCTSVNECTCHGIPDSRELQDGDIINIDVTVYLNGYHGDTSRTYLCGDVDESTKQLVKVTEECMMRGISACRHGASFKEIGQRIRS
;
A
#
# COMPACT_ATOMS: atom_id res chain seq x y z
N MET A 1 7.26 17.84 16.12
CA MET A 1 6.51 17.39 14.93
C MET A 1 5.37 16.52 15.42
N PRO A 2 4.11 16.72 14.96
CA PRO A 2 2.97 16.12 15.63
C PRO A 2 2.93 14.62 15.35
N LYS A 3 2.81 13.84 16.44
CA LYS A 3 2.67 12.39 16.45
C LYS A 3 1.32 12.02 15.83
N ILE A 4 1.30 11.55 14.59
CA ILE A 4 0.13 10.82 14.05
C ILE A 4 0.25 9.38 14.54
N CYS A 5 0.00 9.21 15.83
CA CYS A 5 -0.28 7.92 16.42
C CYS A 5 -1.74 7.62 16.11
N ALA A 6 -2.02 6.46 15.52
CA ALA A 6 -3.36 5.95 15.32
C ALA A 6 -4.06 5.80 16.68
N LYS A 7 -4.69 6.87 17.14
CA LYS A 7 -5.67 6.79 18.23
C LYS A 7 -6.92 6.15 17.65
N VAL A 8 -7.15 4.90 18.04
CA VAL A 8 -8.48 4.29 18.02
C VAL A 8 -9.36 5.14 18.94
N ALA A 9 -10.09 6.09 18.37
CA ALA A 9 -11.04 6.91 19.11
C ALA A 9 -12.38 6.18 19.18
N ALA A 10 -12.79 5.86 20.41
CA ALA A 10 -14.10 5.31 20.74
C ALA A 10 -15.24 6.27 20.33
N GLY A 11 -16.38 5.67 19.98
CA GLY A 11 -17.45 6.29 19.22
C GLY A 11 -18.14 7.52 19.83
N HIS A 12 -18.75 8.28 18.92
CA HIS A 12 -19.86 9.18 19.21
C HIS A 12 -20.99 8.88 18.21
N ARG A 13 -22.19 8.69 18.75
CA ARG A 13 -23.43 8.45 18.00
C ARG A 13 -23.98 9.77 17.48
N GLY A 14 -24.33 9.79 16.19
CA GLY A 14 -25.43 10.60 15.66
C GLY A 14 -25.04 11.60 14.57
N SER A 15 -25.21 11.20 13.31
CA SER A 15 -26.12 11.77 12.30
C SER A 15 -25.77 11.14 10.94
N GLN A 16 -26.77 10.65 10.19
CA GLN A 16 -26.55 10.09 8.84
C GLN A 16 -26.11 11.20 7.87
N GLU A 17 -25.03 10.96 7.13
CA GLU A 17 -24.56 11.77 6.00
C GLU A 17 -24.05 10.83 4.89
N GLU A 18 -24.27 11.22 3.65
CA GLU A 18 -24.13 10.45 2.41
C GLU A 18 -22.74 9.80 2.20
N GLY A 19 -22.75 8.58 1.67
CA GLY A 19 -21.67 8.07 0.81
C GLY A 19 -20.42 7.45 1.44
N ALA A 20 -20.29 7.38 2.77
CA ALA A 20 -19.11 6.75 3.38
C ALA A 20 -19.07 5.24 3.11
N ALA A 21 -17.98 4.76 2.51
CA ALA A 21 -17.69 3.34 2.40
C ALA A 21 -17.65 2.74 3.83
N GLY A 22 -18.69 2.00 4.19
CA GLY A 22 -18.81 1.40 5.52
C GLY A 22 -17.64 0.46 5.82
N ARG A 23 -16.99 0.64 6.97
CA ARG A 23 -15.93 -0.27 7.44
C ARG A 23 -16.51 -1.64 7.76
N GLY A 24 -15.87 -2.68 7.26
CA GLY A 24 -16.17 -4.09 7.56
C GLY A 24 -15.51 -4.58 8.85
N ALA A 25 -15.70 -5.86 9.14
CA ALA A 25 -15.00 -6.55 10.21
C ALA A 25 -13.57 -6.91 9.78
N VAL A 26 -12.59 -6.61 10.62
CA VAL A 26 -11.17 -6.94 10.37
C VAL A 26 -10.90 -8.35 10.89
N SER A 27 -10.43 -9.25 10.03
CA SER A 27 -10.05 -10.62 10.41
C SER A 27 -8.73 -10.66 11.19
N ALA A 28 -8.42 -11.81 11.80
CA ALA A 28 -7.17 -11.99 12.53
C ALA A 28 -5.94 -11.83 11.62
N ARG A 29 -4.82 -11.43 12.24
CA ARG A 29 -3.53 -11.30 11.57
C ARG A 29 -3.10 -12.66 10.98
N LEU A 30 -2.65 -12.66 9.73
CA LEU A 30 -2.14 -13.86 9.05
C LEU A 30 -0.73 -14.22 9.57
N PRO A 31 -0.43 -15.52 9.75
CA PRO A 31 0.87 -15.97 10.25
C PRO A 31 1.95 -15.92 9.17
N VAL A 32 3.18 -15.59 9.57
CA VAL A 32 4.36 -15.65 8.69
C VAL A 32 5.28 -16.78 9.16
N PRO A 33 5.64 -17.76 8.30
CA PRO A 33 6.55 -18.85 8.65
C PRO A 33 7.90 -18.37 9.21
N ASP A 34 8.45 -19.14 10.15
CA ASP A 34 9.66 -18.72 10.89
C ASP A 34 10.93 -18.59 10.06
N HIS A 35 11.01 -19.32 8.95
CA HIS A 35 12.15 -19.29 8.04
C HIS A 35 12.21 -18.03 7.17
N ILE A 36 11.14 -17.24 7.10
CA ILE A 36 11.12 -15.98 6.34
C ILE A 36 11.83 -14.88 7.15
N PRO A 37 12.87 -14.23 6.60
CA PRO A 37 13.53 -13.12 7.25
C PRO A 37 12.53 -11.98 7.55
N ARG A 38 12.58 -11.47 8.79
CA ARG A 38 11.67 -10.42 9.25
C ARG A 38 12.41 -9.08 9.32
N PRO A 39 11.75 -7.97 8.96
CA PRO A 39 12.36 -6.65 9.11
C PRO A 39 12.48 -6.25 10.59
N PRO A 40 13.38 -5.33 10.95
CA PRO A 40 13.76 -5.04 12.34
C PRO A 40 12.64 -4.55 13.26
N TYR A 41 11.54 -4.01 12.70
CA TYR A 41 10.40 -3.52 13.48
C TYR A 41 9.45 -4.63 13.95
N VAL A 42 9.57 -5.84 13.42
CA VAL A 42 8.68 -6.95 13.81
C VAL A 42 9.08 -7.45 15.19
N GLY A 43 8.20 -7.24 16.17
CA GLY A 43 8.47 -7.59 17.57
C GLY A 43 9.14 -6.47 18.37
N ALA A 44 9.37 -5.30 17.76
CA ALA A 44 9.83 -4.11 18.48
C ALA A 44 8.65 -3.30 19.03
N ASP A 45 8.85 -2.67 20.20
CA ASP A 45 7.86 -1.79 20.82
C ASP A 45 7.80 -0.39 20.18
N ALA A 46 8.73 -0.07 19.29
CA ALA A 46 8.87 1.22 18.64
C ALA A 46 9.13 1.09 17.14
N ILE A 47 8.61 2.05 16.39
CA ILE A 47 8.93 2.22 14.96
C ILE A 47 10.37 2.73 14.88
N PRO A 48 11.24 2.15 14.02
CA PRO A 48 12.61 2.61 13.84
C PRO A 48 12.67 4.10 13.46
N ASP A 49 13.67 4.81 13.99
CA ASP A 49 13.93 6.19 13.59
C ASP A 49 14.32 6.24 12.11
N VAL A 50 13.87 7.29 11.42
CA VAL A 50 14.26 7.55 10.03
C VAL A 50 15.72 7.98 10.02
N CYS A 51 16.56 7.21 9.32
CA CYS A 51 17.94 7.60 9.09
C CYS A 51 17.97 8.96 8.36
N PRO A 52 18.59 10.00 8.93
CA PRO A 52 18.62 11.33 8.31
C PRO A 52 19.56 11.38 7.11
N ASP A 53 20.47 10.42 7.00
CA ASP A 53 21.49 10.39 5.96
C ASP A 53 20.94 9.88 4.64
N ARG A 54 21.38 10.52 3.55
CA ARG A 54 21.07 10.05 2.20
C ARG A 54 21.86 8.79 1.93
N GLN A 55 21.17 7.68 1.67
CA GLN A 55 21.79 6.42 1.31
C GLN A 55 22.28 6.47 -0.14
N VAL A 56 23.54 6.10 -0.35
CA VAL A 56 24.11 5.84 -1.67
C VAL A 56 24.44 4.36 -1.71
N HIS A 57 23.66 3.62 -2.50
CA HIS A 57 23.80 2.17 -2.61
C HIS A 57 24.86 1.81 -3.65
N ASP A 58 25.62 0.75 -3.36
CA ASP A 58 26.51 0.12 -4.32
C ASP A 58 25.74 -0.76 -5.30
N GLY A 59 26.45 -1.32 -6.28
CA GLY A 59 25.83 -2.15 -7.33
C GLY A 59 25.11 -3.38 -6.78
N GLU A 60 25.66 -4.03 -5.75
CA GLU A 60 25.06 -5.21 -5.12
C GLU A 60 23.76 -4.86 -4.41
N SER A 61 23.77 -3.81 -3.58
CA SER A 61 22.57 -3.31 -2.91
C SER A 61 21.48 -2.94 -3.91
N ILE A 62 21.85 -2.29 -5.03
CA ILE A 62 20.90 -1.92 -6.09
C ILE A 62 20.24 -3.17 -6.69
N MET A 63 21.00 -4.24 -6.95
CA MET A 63 20.45 -5.49 -7.48
C MET A 63 19.45 -6.13 -6.50
N LEU A 64 19.77 -6.16 -5.20
CA LEU A 64 18.86 -6.69 -4.18
C LEU A 64 17.59 -5.85 -4.02
N MET A 65 17.70 -4.52 -4.15
CA MET A 65 16.54 -3.63 -4.21
C MET A 65 15.68 -3.88 -5.44
N LEU A 66 16.30 -4.13 -6.60
CA LEU A 66 15.59 -4.46 -7.84
C LEU A 66 14.79 -5.75 -7.68
N ASP A 67 15.34 -6.79 -7.07
CA ASP A 67 14.63 -8.05 -6.80
C ASP A 67 13.38 -7.82 -5.92
N ALA A 68 13.52 -7.01 -4.85
CA ALA A 68 12.40 -6.68 -3.97
C ALA A 68 11.31 -5.86 -4.71
N CYS A 69 11.71 -4.86 -5.49
CA CYS A 69 10.81 -4.03 -6.29
C CYS A 69 10.10 -4.85 -7.38
N GLU A 70 10.80 -5.76 -8.05
CA GLU A 70 10.20 -6.64 -9.06
C GLU A 70 9.15 -7.56 -8.42
N LEU A 71 9.46 -8.14 -7.25
CA LEU A 71 8.48 -8.94 -6.51
C LEU A 71 7.24 -8.12 -6.14
N ALA A 72 7.42 -6.91 -5.57
CA ALA A 72 6.31 -6.03 -5.23
C ALA A 72 5.43 -5.72 -6.46
N ALA A 73 6.05 -5.43 -7.60
CA ALA A 73 5.33 -5.17 -8.85
C ALA A 73 4.52 -6.39 -9.34
N ARG A 74 5.10 -7.60 -9.27
CA ARG A 74 4.39 -8.84 -9.63
C ARG A 74 3.20 -9.11 -8.69
N VAL A 75 3.39 -8.89 -7.39
CA VAL A 75 2.33 -9.05 -6.38
C VAL A 75 1.21 -8.03 -6.61
N LEU A 76 1.54 -6.77 -6.89
CA LEU A 76 0.57 -5.73 -7.21
C LEU A 76 -0.21 -6.08 -8.50
N GLN A 77 0.48 -6.56 -9.55
CA GLN A 77 -0.17 -7.01 -10.77
C GLN A 77 -1.16 -8.14 -10.51
N TYR A 78 -0.76 -9.14 -9.71
CA TYR A 78 -1.64 -10.23 -9.29
C TYR A 78 -2.85 -9.72 -8.49
N ALA A 79 -2.63 -8.86 -7.49
CA ALA A 79 -3.70 -8.26 -6.68
C ALA A 79 -4.74 -7.55 -7.55
N GLY A 80 -4.29 -6.82 -8.58
CA GLY A 80 -5.17 -6.17 -9.55
C GLY A 80 -6.11 -7.13 -10.30
N THR A 81 -5.71 -8.38 -10.52
CA THR A 81 -6.57 -9.39 -11.17
C THR A 81 -7.73 -9.86 -10.29
N LEU A 82 -7.66 -9.59 -8.99
CA LEU A 82 -8.68 -9.97 -8.00
C LEU A 82 -9.76 -8.90 -7.85
N VAL A 83 -9.53 -7.68 -8.36
CA VAL A 83 -10.45 -6.54 -8.23
C VAL A 83 -11.69 -6.76 -9.09
N LYS A 84 -12.81 -7.10 -8.45
CA LYS A 84 -14.13 -7.26 -9.06
C LYS A 84 -15.23 -7.14 -7.99
N PRO A 85 -16.48 -6.86 -8.40
CA PRO A 85 -17.59 -6.78 -7.45
C PRO A 85 -17.73 -8.05 -6.60
N ALA A 86 -18.22 -7.88 -5.37
CA ALA A 86 -18.41 -8.91 -4.35
C ALA A 86 -17.12 -9.55 -3.77
N VAL A 87 -15.92 -9.19 -4.25
CA VAL A 87 -14.67 -9.58 -3.58
C VAL A 87 -14.42 -8.64 -2.41
N THR A 88 -14.12 -9.20 -1.25
CA THR A 88 -13.73 -8.44 -0.07
C THR A 88 -12.28 -7.99 -0.12
N THR A 89 -11.97 -6.87 0.50
CA THR A 89 -10.58 -6.42 0.63
C THR A 89 -9.73 -7.41 1.45
N ASP A 90 -10.34 -8.10 2.42
CA ASP A 90 -9.72 -9.18 3.20
C ASP A 90 -9.37 -10.43 2.36
N GLU A 91 -10.12 -10.74 1.30
CA GLU A 91 -9.74 -11.80 0.34
C GLU A 91 -8.52 -11.39 -0.49
N ILE A 92 -8.42 -10.12 -0.89
CA ILE A 92 -7.24 -9.58 -1.56
C ILE A 92 -6.02 -9.67 -0.64
N ASP A 93 -6.15 -9.27 0.63
CA ASP A 93 -5.08 -9.40 1.64
C ASP A 93 -4.58 -10.83 1.78
N ARG A 94 -5.48 -11.81 1.89
CA ARG A 94 -5.09 -13.24 1.97
C ARG A 94 -4.31 -13.70 0.75
N ALA A 95 -4.76 -13.35 -0.45
CA ALA A 95 -4.10 -13.76 -1.69
C ALA A 95 -2.72 -13.10 -1.85
N VAL A 96 -2.64 -11.79 -1.57
CA VAL A 96 -1.37 -11.03 -1.57
C VAL A 96 -0.41 -11.58 -0.53
N HIS A 97 -0.87 -11.81 0.69
CA HIS A 97 -0.08 -12.42 1.75
C HIS A 97 0.52 -13.74 1.29
N GLN A 98 -0.31 -14.66 0.80
CA GLN A 98 0.16 -15.98 0.38
C GLN A 98 1.23 -15.89 -0.72
N MET A 99 1.01 -15.06 -1.74
CA MET A 99 2.00 -14.88 -2.82
C MET A 99 3.34 -14.33 -2.32
N ILE A 100 3.31 -13.41 -1.35
CA ILE A 100 4.53 -12.86 -0.72
C ILE A 100 5.27 -13.96 0.06
N ILE A 101 4.54 -14.77 0.84
CA ILE A 101 5.09 -15.90 1.60
C ILE A 101 5.70 -16.95 0.67
N ASP A 102 4.99 -17.32 -0.41
CA ASP A 102 5.46 -18.30 -1.39
C ASP A 102 6.74 -17.84 -2.11
N ALA A 103 6.95 -16.53 -2.21
CA ALA A 103 8.16 -15.92 -2.74
C ALA A 103 9.31 -15.80 -1.71
N GLY A 104 9.12 -16.29 -0.48
CA GLY A 104 10.12 -16.22 0.59
C GLY A 104 10.32 -14.82 1.18
N ALA A 105 9.38 -13.90 0.95
CA ALA A 105 9.44 -12.52 1.39
C ALA A 105 8.49 -12.25 2.55
N TYR A 106 8.70 -11.15 3.26
CA TYR A 106 7.83 -10.70 4.34
C TYR A 106 6.91 -9.55 3.86
N PRO A 107 5.60 -9.57 4.14
CA PRO A 107 4.71 -8.46 3.82
C PRO A 107 4.96 -7.28 4.75
N SER A 108 5.65 -6.24 4.26
CA SER A 108 6.20 -5.18 5.10
C SER A 108 5.16 -4.46 5.99
N PRO A 109 3.94 -4.14 5.51
CA PRO A 109 2.93 -3.49 6.35
C PRO A 109 2.58 -4.30 7.61
N LEU A 110 2.73 -5.62 7.56
CA LEU A 110 2.29 -6.51 8.63
C LEU A 110 3.09 -6.26 9.92
N GLY A 111 2.42 -5.69 10.92
CA GLY A 111 3.01 -5.32 12.22
C GLY A 111 3.77 -3.99 12.21
N TYR A 112 3.93 -3.32 11.07
CA TYR A 112 4.58 -2.01 11.01
C TYR A 112 3.73 -0.97 11.74
N GLY A 113 4.25 -0.40 12.84
CA GLY A 113 3.48 0.52 13.68
C GLY A 113 2.17 -0.07 14.24
N GLY A 114 2.07 -1.40 14.33
CA GLY A 114 0.85 -2.10 14.74
C GLY A 114 -0.18 -2.31 13.62
N PHE A 115 0.14 -2.03 12.36
CA PHE A 115 -0.77 -2.27 11.24
C PHE A 115 -1.10 -3.77 11.11
N PRO A 116 -2.39 -4.16 11.02
CA PRO A 116 -2.80 -5.54 11.26
C PRO A 116 -2.75 -6.46 10.02
N LYS A 117 -2.54 -5.89 8.83
CA LYS A 117 -2.68 -6.59 7.54
C LYS A 117 -1.42 -6.53 6.69
N SER A 118 -1.42 -7.29 5.59
CA SER A 118 -0.24 -7.52 4.75
C SER A 118 -0.12 -6.52 3.61
N VAL A 119 -1.21 -5.83 3.29
CA VAL A 119 -1.37 -4.87 2.18
C VAL A 119 -2.33 -3.77 2.64
N CYS A 120 -2.25 -2.58 2.05
CA CYS A 120 -3.29 -1.57 2.24
C CYS A 120 -4.29 -1.64 1.07
N THR A 121 -5.58 -1.49 1.37
CA THR A 121 -6.67 -1.44 0.39
C THR A 121 -7.55 -0.23 0.65
N SER A 122 -7.38 0.82 -0.15
CA SER A 122 -8.01 2.12 0.06
C SER A 122 -9.09 2.33 -1.00
N VAL A 123 -10.36 2.15 -0.61
CA VAL A 123 -11.50 2.24 -1.52
C VAL A 123 -12.11 3.64 -1.50
N ASN A 124 -12.42 4.17 -2.69
CA ASN A 124 -13.10 5.45 -2.92
C ASN A 124 -12.48 6.64 -2.18
N GLU A 125 -13.16 7.20 -1.18
CA GLU A 125 -12.70 8.37 -0.42
C GLU A 125 -11.53 8.07 0.53
N CYS A 126 -11.22 6.79 0.76
CA CYS A 126 -10.06 6.38 1.53
C CYS A 126 -8.77 6.76 0.78
N THR A 127 -8.06 7.79 1.27
CA THR A 127 -6.87 8.32 0.59
C THR A 127 -5.68 7.37 0.62
N CYS A 128 -5.40 6.76 1.78
CA CYS A 128 -4.31 5.80 1.95
C CYS A 128 -4.50 4.98 3.24
N HIS A 129 -3.70 3.92 3.38
CA HIS A 129 -3.65 3.05 4.56
C HIS A 129 -5.00 2.44 4.96
N GLY A 130 -5.88 2.19 3.99
CA GLY A 130 -7.10 1.41 4.21
C GLY A 130 -6.74 0.01 4.72
N ILE A 131 -7.39 -0.43 5.80
CA ILE A 131 -7.17 -1.75 6.40
C ILE A 131 -8.09 -2.75 5.69
N PRO A 132 -7.55 -3.82 5.07
CA PRO A 132 -8.36 -4.90 4.55
C PRO A 132 -9.34 -5.47 5.58
N ASP A 133 -10.60 -5.55 5.19
CA ASP A 133 -11.73 -5.96 6.04
C ASP A 133 -12.81 -6.70 5.21
N SER A 134 -13.90 -7.07 5.87
CA SER A 134 -15.02 -7.80 5.25
C SER A 134 -15.88 -6.98 4.29
N ARG A 135 -15.51 -5.74 3.93
CA ARG A 135 -16.23 -4.93 2.94
C ARG A 135 -16.03 -5.55 1.56
N GLU A 136 -17.12 -5.91 0.91
CA GLU A 136 -17.16 -6.28 -0.49
C GLU A 136 -17.00 -5.04 -1.39
N LEU A 137 -16.18 -5.16 -2.42
CA LEU A 137 -16.10 -4.20 -3.51
C LEU A 137 -17.45 -4.17 -4.25
N GLN A 138 -17.89 -2.96 -4.59
CA GLN A 138 -19.12 -2.73 -5.35
C GLN A 138 -18.79 -2.41 -6.82
N ASP A 139 -19.75 -2.67 -7.70
CA ASP A 139 -19.66 -2.17 -9.08
C ASP A 139 -19.62 -0.64 -9.08
N GLY A 140 -18.64 -0.07 -9.78
CA GLY A 140 -18.37 1.37 -9.79
C GLY A 140 -17.34 1.86 -8.77
N ASP A 141 -16.86 1.01 -7.85
CA ASP A 141 -15.79 1.37 -6.92
C ASP A 141 -14.45 1.62 -7.64
N ILE A 142 -13.59 2.44 -7.03
CA ILE A 142 -12.14 2.41 -7.28
C ILE A 142 -11.39 2.00 -6.02
N ILE A 143 -10.31 1.25 -6.19
CA ILE A 143 -9.51 0.75 -5.07
C ILE A 143 -8.02 0.97 -5.35
N ASN A 144 -7.33 1.68 -4.46
CA ASN A 144 -5.88 1.66 -4.40
C ASN A 144 -5.40 0.44 -3.61
N ILE A 145 -4.50 -0.34 -4.19
CA ILE A 145 -3.81 -1.45 -3.52
C ILE A 145 -2.35 -1.04 -3.38
N ASP A 146 -1.84 -1.06 -2.16
CA ASP A 146 -0.48 -0.64 -1.80
C ASP A 146 0.31 -1.81 -1.24
N VAL A 147 1.30 -2.25 -2.02
CA VAL A 147 2.10 -3.46 -1.80
C VAL A 147 3.52 -3.06 -1.45
N THR A 148 3.95 -3.48 -0.26
CA THR A 148 5.34 -3.39 0.15
C THR A 148 5.85 -4.76 0.63
N VAL A 149 6.93 -5.26 0.04
CA VAL A 149 7.57 -6.54 0.40
C VAL A 149 8.94 -6.33 1.00
N TYR A 150 9.40 -7.22 1.88
CA TYR A 150 10.75 -7.25 2.40
C TYR A 150 11.43 -8.54 1.96
N LEU A 151 12.48 -8.39 1.14
CA LEU A 151 13.22 -9.48 0.53
C LEU A 151 14.71 -9.14 0.53
N ASN A 152 15.56 -10.11 0.89
CA ASN A 152 17.02 -9.98 0.89
C ASN A 152 17.55 -8.76 1.67
N GLY A 153 16.85 -8.30 2.70
CA GLY A 153 17.24 -7.13 3.49
C GLY A 153 16.68 -5.79 3.01
N TYR A 154 15.97 -5.75 1.88
CA TYR A 154 15.45 -4.53 1.26
C TYR A 154 13.93 -4.55 1.12
N HIS A 155 13.35 -3.35 1.11
CA HIS A 155 11.93 -3.16 0.83
C HIS A 155 11.71 -2.81 -0.64
N GLY A 156 10.74 -3.45 -1.28
CA GLY A 156 10.17 -3.02 -2.56
C GLY A 156 8.76 -2.49 -2.33
N ASP A 157 8.45 -1.30 -2.86
CA ASP A 157 7.22 -0.58 -2.55
C ASP A 157 6.55 -0.03 -3.81
N THR A 158 5.26 -0.34 -4.00
CA THR A 158 4.48 0.16 -5.13
C THR A 158 2.98 0.07 -4.88
N SER A 159 2.22 0.99 -5.48
CA SER A 159 0.75 0.96 -5.42
C SER A 159 0.14 1.35 -6.76
N ARG A 160 -1.13 0.97 -6.95
CA ARG A 160 -1.94 1.37 -8.11
C ARG A 160 -3.42 1.41 -7.72
N THR A 161 -4.14 2.33 -8.34
CA THR A 161 -5.60 2.39 -8.27
C THR A 161 -6.23 1.61 -9.41
N TYR A 162 -7.13 0.69 -9.07
CA TYR A 162 -7.86 -0.18 -9.99
C TYR A 162 -9.34 0.22 -10.06
N LEU A 163 -9.94 -0.02 -11.22
CA LEU A 163 -11.37 0.16 -11.46
C LEU A 163 -12.10 -1.15 -11.14
N CYS A 164 -13.19 -1.09 -10.38
CA CYS A 164 -14.01 -2.25 -10.04
C CYS A 164 -15.32 -2.22 -10.84
N GLY A 165 -15.45 -3.08 -11.84
CA GLY A 165 -16.65 -3.13 -12.68
C GLY A 165 -16.80 -1.90 -13.59
N ASP A 166 -18.03 -1.40 -13.76
CA ASP A 166 -18.32 -0.25 -14.61
C ASP A 166 -18.25 1.08 -13.84
N VAL A 167 -17.08 1.70 -13.86
CA VAL A 167 -16.80 2.98 -13.20
C VAL A 167 -17.20 4.15 -14.10
N ASP A 168 -17.76 5.22 -13.52
CA ASP A 168 -18.13 6.42 -14.28
C ASP A 168 -16.92 7.15 -14.89
N GLU A 169 -17.14 7.92 -15.96
CA GLU A 169 -16.06 8.59 -16.69
C GLU A 169 -15.30 9.62 -15.87
N SER A 170 -15.94 10.29 -14.90
CA SER A 170 -15.26 11.28 -14.07
C SER A 170 -14.27 10.62 -13.11
N THR A 171 -14.65 9.46 -12.56
CA THR A 171 -13.80 8.65 -11.69
C THR A 171 -12.67 7.96 -12.48
N LYS A 172 -12.95 7.45 -13.70
CA LYS A 172 -11.89 6.96 -14.61
C LYS A 172 -10.88 8.05 -14.94
N GLN A 173 -11.35 9.28 -15.20
CA GLN A 173 -10.49 10.43 -15.46
C GLN A 173 -9.63 10.79 -14.25
N LEU A 174 -10.16 10.71 -13.02
CA LEU A 174 -9.38 10.88 -11.79
C LEU A 174 -8.20 9.90 -11.74
N VAL A 175 -8.46 8.60 -11.89
CA VAL A 175 -7.43 7.55 -11.85
C VAL A 175 -6.35 7.81 -12.91
N LYS A 176 -6.76 8.13 -14.13
CA LYS A 176 -5.84 8.44 -15.24
C LYS A 176 -4.97 9.65 -14.94
N VAL A 177 -5.55 10.76 -14.47
CA VAL A 177 -4.79 11.98 -14.14
C VAL A 177 -3.81 11.74 -13.00
N THR A 178 -4.19 10.94 -11.99
CA THR A 178 -3.27 10.56 -10.92
C THR A 178 -2.04 9.81 -11.47
N GLU A 179 -2.23 8.87 -12.40
CA GLU A 179 -1.12 8.17 -13.06
C GLU A 179 -0.25 9.12 -13.90
N GLU A 180 -0.85 10.02 -14.67
CA GLU A 180 -0.12 11.04 -15.44
C GLU A 180 0.72 11.97 -14.54
N CYS A 181 0.14 12.42 -13.42
CA CYS A 181 0.84 13.23 -12.41
C CYS A 181 2.03 12.48 -11.80
N MET A 182 1.88 11.18 -11.48
CA MET A 182 2.97 10.35 -11.00
C MET A 182 4.11 10.29 -12.02
N MET A 183 3.80 10.04 -13.30
CA MET A 183 4.80 9.99 -14.36
C MET A 183 5.52 11.33 -14.58
N ARG A 184 4.80 12.46 -14.46
CA ARG A 184 5.42 13.81 -14.46
C ARG A 184 6.37 13.99 -13.29
N GLY A 185 5.99 13.54 -12.09
CA GLY A 185 6.85 13.54 -10.91
C GLY A 185 8.14 12.75 -11.13
N ILE A 186 8.02 11.51 -11.64
CA ILE A 186 9.16 10.65 -11.97
C ILE A 186 10.10 11.31 -12.98
N SER A 187 9.57 11.98 -14.01
CA SER A 187 10.39 12.67 -15.02
C SER A 187 11.27 13.80 -14.45
N ALA A 188 10.98 14.29 -13.25
CA ALA A 188 11.81 15.28 -12.56
C ALA A 188 13.08 14.66 -11.95
N CYS A 189 13.06 13.36 -11.66
CA CYS A 189 14.12 12.67 -10.93
C CYS A 189 15.38 12.51 -11.77
N ARG A 190 16.44 13.25 -11.41
CA ARG A 190 17.78 13.17 -12.01
C ARG A 190 18.83 13.65 -11.04
N HIS A 191 20.09 13.29 -11.26
CA HIS A 191 21.21 13.79 -10.47
C HIS A 191 21.22 15.33 -10.43
N GLY A 192 21.37 15.90 -9.23
CA GLY A 192 21.43 17.35 -9.01
C GLY A 192 20.08 18.08 -8.96
N ALA A 193 18.95 17.43 -9.28
CA ALA A 193 17.62 18.04 -9.15
C ALA A 193 17.16 18.15 -7.69
N SER A 194 16.34 19.16 -7.38
CA SER A 194 15.75 19.32 -6.05
C SER A 194 14.52 18.43 -5.89
N PHE A 195 14.36 17.78 -4.73
CA PHE A 195 13.13 17.03 -4.41
C PHE A 195 11.86 17.88 -4.50
N LYS A 196 11.97 19.21 -4.33
CA LYS A 196 10.83 20.14 -4.49
C LYS A 196 10.29 20.16 -5.93
N GLU A 197 11.12 19.86 -6.94
CA GLU A 197 10.70 19.81 -8.34
C GLU A 197 9.65 18.72 -8.57
N ILE A 198 9.69 17.61 -7.84
CA ILE A 198 8.71 16.52 -7.97
C ILE A 198 7.30 17.02 -7.68
N GLY A 199 7.12 17.69 -6.53
CA GLY A 199 5.81 18.25 -6.15
C GLY A 199 5.35 19.38 -7.08
N GLN A 200 6.27 20.17 -7.63
CA GLN A 200 5.95 21.19 -8.63
C GLN A 200 5.42 20.55 -9.93
N ARG A 201 6.02 19.44 -10.38
CA ARG A 201 5.60 18.71 -11.60
C ARG A 201 4.28 17.97 -11.43
N ILE A 202 4.00 17.46 -10.24
CA ILE A 202 2.71 16.81 -9.93
C ILE A 202 1.57 17.83 -9.97
N ARG A 203 1.80 19.07 -9.51
CA ARG A 203 0.78 20.13 -9.42
C ARG A 203 0.48 20.82 -10.76
N SER A 204 1.46 20.87 -11.68
CA SER A 204 1.37 21.59 -12.97
C SER A 204 0.72 20.73 -14.07
#